data_AF-A0A953X1S7-F1
#
_entry.id   AF-A0A953X1S7-F1
#
_cell.length_a   1.000
_cell.length_b   1.000
_cell.length_c   1.000
_cell.angle_alpha   90.00
_cell.angle_beta   90.00
_cell.angle_gamma   90.00
#
_symmetry.space_group_name_H-M   'P 1'
#
loop_
_entity.id
_entity.type
_entity.pdbx_description
1 polymer ?
#
loop_
_entity_poly.entity_id
_entity_poly.type
_entity_poly.pdbx_seq_one_letter_code
_entity_poly.pdbx_strand_id
1 'polypeptide(L)'
;MDRPTQKNRYHDAPRAADFTIDQAWDSYSAAEHDRWDRLFRRQKDVTKGRACETALKAMSALELSASGIPHMGQLSDRLEKITGWRVVPVAELVPDEIFFDHLANRRFPAGAFIRPEAEFDYLQEPDIFHDIFGHVPMLADPVFADFMEAYGKGGQRAMRLGQLHNLARLYWYTVEFGLIRECGDLRIYGAGILSSPQETVFALEDASPNRIAFDVKRLMRTNYIIDDFQQTYFVIDSFEALLDACYKDFGTVYSEVKGQPDYEAHELAPGDTVLHKGTHAYFDKAV
;
A
#
# COMPACT_ATOMS: atom_id res chain seq x y z
N MET A 1 -36.88 14.34 -3.70
CA MET A 1 -35.67 14.40 -4.54
C MET A 1 -34.56 13.84 -3.69
N ASP A 2 -34.20 12.57 -3.90
CA ASP A 2 -33.06 11.98 -3.21
C ASP A 2 -31.81 12.74 -3.61
N ARG A 3 -31.06 13.24 -2.62
CA ARG A 3 -29.69 13.68 -2.86
C ARG A 3 -28.94 12.44 -3.39
N PRO A 4 -28.04 12.59 -4.38
CA PRO A 4 -27.14 11.50 -4.75
C PRO A 4 -26.51 10.96 -3.46
N THR A 5 -26.62 9.66 -3.22
CA THR A 5 -25.96 9.02 -2.09
C THR A 5 -24.47 9.25 -2.26
N GLN A 6 -23.90 10.06 -1.38
CA GLN A 6 -22.50 10.41 -1.46
C GLN A 6 -21.67 9.17 -1.13
N LYS A 7 -20.85 8.74 -2.10
CA LYS A 7 -19.99 7.55 -2.01
C LYS A 7 -19.18 7.51 -0.73
N ASN A 8 -18.61 8.66 -0.36
CA ASN A 8 -17.87 8.85 0.87
C ASN A 8 -18.74 9.60 1.91
N ARG A 9 -19.18 8.86 2.94
CA ARG A 9 -19.99 9.40 4.05
C ARG A 9 -19.28 10.48 4.89
N TYR A 10 -17.95 10.56 4.81
CA TYR A 10 -17.14 11.52 5.57
C TYR A 10 -16.82 12.79 4.78
N HIS A 11 -17.38 12.96 3.57
CA HIS A 11 -17.11 14.14 2.74
C HIS A 11 -17.33 15.46 3.49
N ASP A 12 -18.35 15.56 4.34
CA ASP A 12 -18.65 16.77 5.13
C ASP A 12 -18.17 16.67 6.59
N ALA A 13 -17.43 15.63 6.97
CA ALA A 13 -16.95 15.44 8.33
C ALA A 13 -15.96 16.56 8.74
N PRO A 14 -16.06 17.14 9.94
CA PRO A 14 -15.07 18.12 10.40
C PRO A 14 -13.67 17.50 10.42
N ARG A 15 -12.70 18.15 9.78
CA ARG A 15 -11.28 17.75 9.81
C ARG A 15 -10.53 18.54 10.88
N ALA A 16 -9.66 17.85 11.62
CA ALA A 16 -8.64 18.47 12.44
C ALA A 16 -7.53 19.10 11.58
N ALA A 17 -6.60 19.81 12.21
CA ALA A 17 -5.47 20.45 11.50
C ALA A 17 -4.57 19.43 10.78
N ASP A 18 -4.45 18.22 11.30
CA ASP A 18 -3.73 17.09 10.68
C ASP A 18 -4.65 16.21 9.82
N PHE A 19 -5.80 16.73 9.37
CA PHE A 19 -6.76 16.03 8.51
C PHE A 19 -7.47 14.82 9.14
N THR A 20 -7.16 14.49 10.39
CA THR A 20 -7.88 13.44 11.12
C THR A 20 -9.33 13.83 11.36
N ILE A 21 -10.19 12.81 11.41
CA ILE A 21 -11.63 12.96 11.69
C ILE A 21 -12.03 12.08 12.89
N ASP A 22 -13.27 12.22 13.36
CA ASP A 22 -13.87 11.16 14.17
C ASP A 22 -14.32 10.03 13.24
N GLN A 23 -13.91 8.78 13.53
CA GLN A 23 -14.41 7.61 12.80
C GLN A 23 -15.93 7.47 12.95
N ALA A 24 -16.52 7.92 14.06
CA ALA A 24 -17.94 7.77 14.35
C ALA A 24 -18.41 6.30 14.14
N TRP A 25 -17.65 5.34 14.65
CA TRP A 25 -17.79 3.91 14.32
C TRP A 25 -19.21 3.36 14.52
N ASP A 26 -19.91 3.78 15.59
CA ASP A 26 -21.28 3.34 15.87
C ASP A 26 -22.31 3.77 14.80
N SER A 27 -21.92 4.64 13.87
CA SER A 27 -22.76 5.12 12.78
C SER A 27 -22.65 4.27 11.51
N TYR A 28 -21.75 3.28 11.43
CA TYR A 28 -21.75 2.32 10.33
C TYR A 28 -23.03 1.47 10.36
N SER A 29 -23.64 1.33 9.20
CA SER A 29 -24.82 0.48 9.02
C SER A 29 -24.43 -1.00 9.00
N ALA A 30 -25.40 -1.87 9.29
CA ALA A 30 -25.22 -3.31 9.14
C ALA A 30 -24.78 -3.71 7.71
N ALA A 31 -25.20 -2.98 6.68
CA ALA A 31 -24.80 -3.22 5.29
C ALA A 31 -23.34 -2.82 5.01
N GLU A 32 -22.78 -1.84 5.73
CA GLU A 32 -21.35 -1.51 5.67
C GLU A 32 -20.51 -2.57 6.36
N HIS A 33 -20.94 -3.05 7.54
CA HIS A 33 -20.27 -4.15 8.22
C HIS A 33 -20.32 -5.47 7.42
N ASP A 34 -21.46 -5.81 6.81
CA ASP A 34 -21.57 -7.00 5.94
C ASP A 34 -20.65 -6.92 4.72
N ARG A 35 -20.56 -5.74 4.07
CA ARG A 35 -19.63 -5.52 2.95
C ARG A 35 -18.19 -5.79 3.36
N TRP A 36 -17.76 -5.28 4.52
CA TRP A 36 -16.45 -5.59 5.06
C TRP A 36 -16.23 -7.10 5.21
N ASP A 37 -17.18 -7.82 5.81
CA ASP A 37 -17.05 -9.26 6.04
C ASP A 37 -16.94 -10.06 4.75
N ARG A 38 -17.68 -9.67 3.70
CA ARG A 38 -17.58 -10.30 2.38
C ARG A 38 -16.23 -10.03 1.71
N LEU A 39 -15.73 -8.79 1.76
CA LEU A 39 -14.40 -8.43 1.25
C LEU A 39 -13.30 -9.20 2.00
N PHE A 40 -13.36 -9.21 3.33
CA PHE A 40 -12.39 -9.88 4.20
C PHE A 40 -12.34 -11.38 3.94
N ARG A 41 -13.50 -12.05 3.88
CA ARG A 41 -13.59 -13.48 3.59
C ARG A 41 -12.98 -13.81 2.23
N ARG A 42 -13.34 -13.05 1.19
CA ARG A 42 -12.80 -13.23 -0.17
C ARG A 42 -11.27 -13.08 -0.17
N GLN A 43 -10.73 -12.00 0.39
CA GLN A 43 -9.28 -11.79 0.35
C GLN A 43 -8.51 -12.75 1.22
N LYS A 44 -9.04 -13.17 2.38
CA LYS A 44 -8.40 -14.21 3.18
C LYS A 44 -8.22 -15.52 2.40
N ASP A 45 -9.20 -15.88 1.56
CA ASP A 45 -9.11 -17.07 0.73
C ASP A 45 -8.13 -16.87 -0.44
N VAL A 46 -8.19 -15.73 -1.14
CA VAL A 46 -7.34 -15.44 -2.32
C VAL A 46 -5.87 -15.26 -1.93
N THR A 47 -5.58 -14.64 -0.78
CA THR A 47 -4.21 -14.39 -0.32
C THR A 47 -3.50 -15.63 0.23
N LYS A 48 -4.24 -16.73 0.49
CA LYS A 48 -3.66 -17.97 1.01
C LYS A 48 -2.61 -18.55 0.05
N GLY A 49 -1.38 -18.68 0.53
CA GLY A 49 -0.24 -19.16 -0.27
C GLY A 49 0.34 -18.12 -1.24
N ARG A 50 -0.18 -16.88 -1.23
CA ARG A 50 0.25 -15.78 -2.10
C ARG A 50 0.81 -14.60 -1.29
N ALA A 51 0.17 -14.22 -0.19
CA ALA A 51 0.71 -13.25 0.74
C ALA A 51 1.93 -13.81 1.48
N CYS A 52 2.86 -12.93 1.85
CA CYS A 52 4.04 -13.27 2.62
C CYS A 52 3.65 -13.77 4.02
N GLU A 53 4.50 -14.61 4.60
CA GLU A 53 4.22 -15.23 5.90
C GLU A 53 4.08 -14.17 7.01
N THR A 54 4.88 -13.09 6.93
CA THR A 54 4.82 -11.94 7.85
C THR A 54 3.44 -11.30 7.85
N ALA A 55 2.88 -10.97 6.68
CA ALA A 55 1.55 -10.36 6.58
C ALA A 55 0.47 -11.30 7.16
N LEU A 56 0.49 -12.59 6.82
CA LEU A 56 -0.49 -13.56 7.30
C LEU A 56 -0.43 -13.74 8.84
N LYS A 57 0.77 -13.79 9.42
CA LYS A 57 0.97 -13.84 10.87
C LYS A 57 0.47 -12.56 11.55
N ALA A 58 0.79 -11.41 10.99
CA ALA A 58 0.36 -10.12 11.52
C ALA A 58 -1.16 -9.94 11.47
N MET A 59 -1.81 -10.36 10.37
CA MET A 59 -3.26 -10.36 10.27
C MET A 59 -3.93 -11.17 11.39
N SER A 60 -3.34 -12.32 11.74
CA SER A 60 -3.81 -13.14 12.85
C SER A 60 -3.54 -12.50 14.21
N ALA A 61 -2.36 -11.91 14.43
CA ALA A 61 -1.98 -11.31 15.71
C ALA A 61 -2.74 -10.03 16.04
N LEU A 62 -3.08 -9.23 15.02
CA LEU A 62 -3.84 -7.99 15.18
C LEU A 62 -5.33 -8.21 15.38
N GLU A 63 -5.84 -9.44 15.17
CA GLU A 63 -7.26 -9.74 15.15
C GLU A 63 -8.02 -8.68 14.32
N LEU A 64 -7.57 -8.48 13.07
CA LEU A 64 -7.98 -7.34 12.22
C LEU A 64 -9.48 -7.11 12.21
N SER A 65 -10.27 -8.18 12.17
CA SER A 65 -11.70 -8.14 12.42
C SER A 65 -12.20 -9.51 12.90
N ALA A 66 -13.01 -9.51 13.96
CA ALA A 66 -13.81 -10.67 14.36
C ALA A 66 -15.10 -10.79 13.50
N SER A 67 -15.66 -9.64 13.11
CA SER A 67 -16.74 -9.40 12.15
C SER A 67 -16.97 -7.89 12.05
N GLY A 68 -17.32 -7.40 10.87
CA GLY A 68 -17.60 -6.01 10.54
C GLY A 68 -16.36 -5.12 10.42
N ILE A 69 -16.60 -3.89 9.95
CA ILE A 69 -15.59 -2.81 9.89
C ILE A 69 -14.86 -2.66 11.24
N PRO A 70 -13.51 -2.64 11.27
CA PRO A 70 -12.75 -2.50 12.51
C PRO A 70 -12.92 -1.13 13.16
N HIS A 71 -12.99 -1.11 14.49
CA HIS A 71 -12.86 0.11 15.26
C HIS A 71 -11.39 0.52 15.30
N MET A 72 -11.01 1.58 14.59
CA MET A 72 -9.60 1.97 14.39
C MET A 72 -8.89 2.32 15.70
N GLY A 73 -9.61 2.88 16.68
CA GLY A 73 -9.07 3.10 18.03
C GLY A 73 -8.61 1.81 18.73
N GLN A 74 -9.47 0.78 18.76
CA GLN A 74 -9.13 -0.50 19.37
C GLN A 74 -8.04 -1.25 18.60
N LEU A 75 -8.05 -1.15 17.26
CA LEU A 75 -6.99 -1.68 16.42
C LEU A 75 -5.65 -1.00 16.72
N SER A 76 -5.66 0.33 16.87
CA SER A 76 -4.47 1.12 17.24
C SER A 76 -3.92 0.72 18.60
N ASP A 77 -4.78 0.47 19.60
CA ASP A 77 -4.31 0.05 20.93
C ASP A 77 -3.61 -1.31 20.92
N ARG A 78 -3.91 -2.17 19.94
CA ARG A 78 -3.18 -3.43 19.71
C ARG A 78 -1.88 -3.18 18.95
N LEU A 79 -1.94 -2.42 17.85
CA LEU A 79 -0.78 -2.11 17.02
C LEU A 79 0.32 -1.35 17.80
N GLU A 80 -0.08 -0.39 18.63
CA GLU A 80 0.84 0.43 19.43
C GLU A 80 1.65 -0.41 20.42
N LYS A 81 1.04 -1.48 20.98
CA LYS A 81 1.76 -2.41 21.87
C LYS A 81 2.82 -3.24 21.15
N ILE A 82 2.71 -3.40 19.83
CA ILE A 82 3.63 -4.20 19.02
C ILE A 82 4.76 -3.32 18.49
N THR A 83 4.44 -2.23 17.82
CA THR A 83 5.41 -1.40 17.10
C THR A 83 5.33 0.09 17.44
N GLY A 84 4.45 0.51 18.34
CA GLY A 84 4.21 1.92 18.63
C GLY A 84 3.42 2.66 17.55
N TRP A 85 2.94 1.96 16.52
CA TRP A 85 2.13 2.55 15.45
C TRP A 85 0.66 2.67 15.82
N ARG A 86 0.01 3.72 15.31
CA ARG A 86 -1.44 3.92 15.41
C ARG A 86 -2.04 4.17 14.04
N VAL A 87 -3.30 3.79 13.86
CA VAL A 87 -4.08 4.13 12.68
C VAL A 87 -4.95 5.34 13.01
N VAL A 88 -4.98 6.33 12.12
CA VAL A 88 -5.81 7.53 12.30
C VAL A 88 -6.82 7.65 11.15
N PRO A 89 -8.12 7.81 11.45
CA PRO A 89 -9.14 7.93 10.41
C PRO A 89 -9.01 9.27 9.69
N VAL A 90 -9.07 9.23 8.36
CA VAL A 90 -9.12 10.40 7.49
C VAL A 90 -10.33 10.32 6.55
N ALA A 91 -10.85 11.47 6.14
CA ALA A 91 -11.99 11.51 5.22
C ALA A 91 -11.59 11.16 3.79
N GLU A 92 -10.39 11.57 3.38
CA GLU A 92 -9.91 11.49 2.00
C GLU A 92 -8.37 11.39 1.96
N LEU A 93 -7.81 11.30 0.75
CA LEU A 93 -6.37 11.43 0.55
C LEU A 93 -5.86 12.72 1.21
N VAL A 94 -4.90 12.56 2.12
CA VAL A 94 -4.30 13.67 2.84
C VAL A 94 -3.20 14.35 2.00
N PRO A 95 -2.97 15.66 2.17
CA PRO A 95 -1.84 16.33 1.54
C PRO A 95 -0.50 15.67 1.90
N ASP A 96 0.44 15.62 0.95
CA ASP A 96 1.75 14.98 1.11
C ASP A 96 2.47 15.36 2.41
N GLU A 97 2.52 16.66 2.75
CA GLU A 97 3.19 17.13 3.97
C GLU A 97 2.61 16.50 5.24
N ILE A 98 1.28 16.36 5.28
CA ILE A 98 0.54 15.80 6.41
C ILE A 98 0.68 14.27 6.42
N PHE A 99 0.63 13.63 5.26
CA PHE A 99 0.91 12.20 5.12
C PHE A 99 2.28 11.84 5.70
N PHE A 100 3.33 12.56 5.26
CA PHE A 100 4.69 12.31 5.71
C PHE A 100 4.88 12.62 7.20
N ASP A 101 4.24 13.67 7.73
CA ASP A 101 4.25 13.95 9.17
C ASP A 101 3.59 12.82 9.98
N HIS A 102 2.46 12.29 9.52
CA HIS A 102 1.85 11.13 10.17
C HIS A 102 2.81 9.94 10.22
N LEU A 103 3.36 9.53 9.07
CA LEU A 103 4.25 8.37 8.99
C LEU A 103 5.53 8.59 9.82
N ALA A 104 6.11 9.79 9.78
CA ALA A 104 7.30 10.13 10.57
C ALA A 104 7.08 10.03 12.09
N ASN A 105 5.82 10.10 12.54
CA ASN A 105 5.39 9.99 13.93
C ASN A 105 4.61 8.70 14.20
N ARG A 106 4.82 7.64 13.40
CA ARG A 106 4.17 6.32 13.54
C ARG A 106 2.64 6.36 13.55
N ARG A 107 2.06 7.28 12.79
CA ARG A 107 0.61 7.36 12.54
C ARG A 107 0.36 6.99 11.08
N PHE A 108 -0.54 6.05 10.82
CA PHE A 108 -0.95 5.69 9.47
C PHE A 108 -2.34 6.27 9.19
N PRO A 109 -2.48 7.25 8.27
CA PRO A 109 -3.78 7.78 7.89
C PRO A 109 -4.53 6.76 7.04
N ALA A 110 -5.73 6.39 7.46
CA ALA A 110 -6.58 5.42 6.77
C ALA A 110 -7.96 6.03 6.46
N GLY A 111 -8.41 5.90 5.21
CA GLY A 111 -9.74 6.28 4.77
C GLY A 111 -10.82 5.58 5.60
N ALA A 112 -11.77 6.34 6.14
CA ALA A 112 -12.77 5.78 7.05
C ALA A 112 -13.99 5.19 6.32
N PHE A 113 -14.25 5.52 5.06
CA PHE A 113 -15.42 5.00 4.34
C PHE A 113 -15.15 3.61 3.76
N ILE A 114 -16.20 2.81 3.55
CA ILE A 114 -16.13 1.55 2.80
C ILE A 114 -16.77 1.71 1.43
N ARG A 115 -16.15 1.13 0.39
CA ARG A 115 -16.64 1.18 -1.00
C ARG A 115 -18.12 0.77 -1.13
N PRO A 116 -18.91 1.41 -2.01
CA PRO A 116 -20.30 1.05 -2.26
C PRO A 116 -20.42 -0.34 -2.90
N GLU A 117 -21.60 -0.94 -2.81
CA GLU A 117 -21.88 -2.27 -3.38
C GLU A 117 -21.59 -2.32 -4.90
N ALA A 118 -21.88 -1.24 -5.62
CA ALA A 118 -21.63 -1.14 -7.06
C ALA A 118 -20.14 -1.19 -7.44
N GLU A 119 -19.24 -0.91 -6.48
CA GLU A 119 -17.78 -0.90 -6.66
C GLU A 119 -17.12 -2.01 -5.82
N PHE A 120 -17.87 -3.05 -5.44
CA PHE A 120 -17.39 -4.13 -4.56
C PHE A 120 -16.14 -4.83 -5.11
N ASP A 121 -16.06 -5.01 -6.43
CA ASP A 121 -14.95 -5.71 -7.08
C ASP A 121 -13.74 -4.82 -7.35
N TYR A 122 -13.94 -3.51 -7.54
CA TYR A 122 -12.87 -2.57 -7.80
C TYR A 122 -13.27 -1.14 -7.43
N LEU A 123 -12.34 -0.44 -6.78
CA LEU A 123 -12.46 0.96 -6.42
C LEU A 123 -11.15 1.67 -6.75
N GLN A 124 -11.21 2.80 -7.46
CA GLN A 124 -10.02 3.60 -7.76
C GLN A 124 -9.48 4.36 -6.54
N GLU A 125 -10.37 4.84 -5.67
CA GLU A 125 -10.00 5.55 -4.44
C GLU A 125 -9.68 4.54 -3.31
N PRO A 126 -8.69 4.81 -2.45
CA PRO A 126 -8.46 3.97 -1.28
C PRO A 126 -9.62 4.11 -0.28
N ASP A 127 -10.22 2.98 0.09
CA ASP A 127 -11.22 2.87 1.14
C ASP A 127 -10.65 2.18 2.39
N ILE A 128 -11.45 2.11 3.45
CA ILE A 128 -11.07 1.49 4.71
C ILE A 128 -10.61 0.03 4.53
N PHE A 129 -11.15 -0.69 3.55
CA PHE A 129 -10.72 -2.06 3.31
C PHE A 129 -9.30 -2.09 2.74
N HIS A 130 -9.00 -1.28 1.73
CA HIS A 130 -7.63 -1.17 1.22
C HIS A 130 -6.64 -0.78 2.32
N ASP A 131 -6.94 0.28 3.07
CA ASP A 131 -6.01 0.81 4.08
C ASP A 131 -5.82 -0.16 5.25
N ILE A 132 -6.89 -0.70 5.80
CA ILE A 132 -6.81 -1.53 7.00
C ILE A 132 -6.42 -2.98 6.68
N PHE A 133 -6.97 -3.59 5.62
CA PHE A 133 -6.62 -4.96 5.27
C PHE A 133 -5.25 -5.02 4.56
N GLY A 134 -4.96 -4.07 3.69
CA GLY A 134 -3.74 -4.06 2.88
C GLY A 134 -2.50 -3.60 3.65
N HIS A 135 -2.56 -2.44 4.32
CA HIS A 135 -1.36 -1.81 4.90
C HIS A 135 -1.11 -2.21 6.36
N VAL A 136 -2.15 -2.14 7.20
CA VAL A 136 -1.99 -2.29 8.66
C VAL A 136 -1.32 -3.60 9.12
N PRO A 137 -1.54 -4.79 8.49
CA PRO A 137 -0.82 -5.99 8.91
C PRO A 137 0.70 -5.81 8.88
N MET A 138 1.23 -5.17 7.83
CA MET A 138 2.67 -4.98 7.71
C MET A 138 3.23 -4.00 8.75
N LEU A 139 2.42 -3.09 9.29
CA LEU A 139 2.85 -2.19 10.38
C LEU A 139 3.04 -2.91 11.72
N ALA A 140 2.57 -4.15 11.86
CA ALA A 140 2.86 -4.98 13.04
C ALA A 140 4.21 -5.72 12.94
N ASP A 141 4.87 -5.69 11.79
CA ASP A 141 6.26 -6.14 11.65
C ASP A 141 7.21 -4.99 12.02
N PRO A 142 8.11 -5.15 13.01
CA PRO A 142 8.98 -4.06 13.46
C PRO A 142 9.90 -3.49 12.36
N VAL A 143 10.41 -4.33 11.45
CA VAL A 143 11.35 -3.89 10.40
C VAL A 143 10.60 -3.07 9.36
N PHE A 144 9.43 -3.54 8.92
CA PHE A 144 8.59 -2.79 8.00
C PHE A 144 8.02 -1.51 8.62
N ALA A 145 7.66 -1.55 9.91
CA ALA A 145 7.23 -0.39 10.68
C ALA A 145 8.31 0.69 10.75
N ASP A 146 9.57 0.31 10.99
CA ASP A 146 10.70 1.25 10.98
C ASP A 146 10.97 1.79 9.56
N PHE A 147 10.75 0.98 8.52
CA PHE A 147 10.83 1.42 7.11
C PHE A 147 9.79 2.49 6.81
N MET A 148 8.54 2.30 7.22
CA MET A 148 7.46 3.28 7.03
C MET A 148 7.73 4.58 7.77
N GLU A 149 8.34 4.52 8.96
CA GLU A 149 8.73 5.72 9.71
C GLU A 149 9.88 6.46 9.00
N ALA A 150 10.89 5.71 8.54
CA ALA A 150 12.01 6.25 7.77
C ALA A 150 11.54 6.89 6.46
N TYR A 151 10.56 6.27 5.79
CA TYR A 151 9.90 6.81 4.60
C TYR A 151 9.21 8.15 4.89
N GLY A 152 8.43 8.24 5.99
CA GLY A 152 7.80 9.49 6.45
C GLY A 152 8.83 10.62 6.67
N LYS A 153 9.91 10.33 7.40
CA LYS A 153 11.02 11.28 7.62
C LYS A 153 11.74 11.66 6.32
N GLY A 154 11.88 10.69 5.40
CA GLY A 154 12.42 10.89 4.06
C GLY A 154 11.59 11.84 3.21
N GLY A 155 10.27 11.80 3.32
CA GLY A 155 9.32 12.67 2.63
C GLY A 155 9.58 14.15 2.83
N GLN A 156 9.75 14.57 4.09
CA GLN A 156 10.06 15.95 4.41
C GLN A 156 11.37 16.43 3.74
N ARG A 157 12.36 15.54 3.60
CA ARG A 157 13.61 15.84 2.87
C ARG A 157 13.38 15.88 1.36
N ALA A 158 12.63 14.94 0.80
CA ALA A 158 12.30 14.88 -0.62
C ALA A 158 11.53 16.12 -1.08
N MET A 159 10.59 16.64 -0.27
CA MET A 159 9.88 17.90 -0.52
C MET A 159 10.87 19.06 -0.69
N ARG A 160 11.79 19.23 0.27
CA ARG A 160 12.81 20.31 0.23
C ARG A 160 13.74 20.21 -0.98
N LEU A 161 13.98 19.01 -1.49
CA LEU A 161 14.88 18.75 -2.62
C LEU A 161 14.16 18.67 -3.98
N GLY A 162 12.82 18.76 -4.02
CA GLY A 162 12.04 18.59 -5.24
C GLY A 162 12.10 17.16 -5.81
N GLN A 163 12.10 16.15 -4.94
CA GLN A 163 12.25 14.72 -5.29
C GLN A 163 11.05 13.88 -4.82
N LEU A 164 9.90 14.52 -4.61
CA LEU A 164 8.67 13.83 -4.18
C LEU A 164 8.25 12.73 -5.14
N HIS A 165 8.32 12.96 -6.46
CA HIS A 165 7.96 11.96 -7.46
C HIS A 165 8.82 10.69 -7.36
N ASN A 166 10.12 10.80 -7.08
CA ASN A 166 11.00 9.64 -6.86
C ASN A 166 10.59 8.87 -5.60
N LEU A 167 10.24 9.59 -4.54
CA LEU A 167 9.81 8.96 -3.30
C LEU A 167 8.42 8.32 -3.43
N ALA A 168 7.49 8.92 -4.17
CA ALA A 168 6.19 8.34 -4.49
C ALA A 168 6.35 7.02 -5.26
N ARG A 169 7.31 6.93 -6.19
CA ARG A 169 7.66 5.66 -6.87
C ARG A 169 8.18 4.62 -5.89
N LEU A 170 9.00 5.02 -4.90
CA LEU A 170 9.44 4.12 -3.82
C LEU A 170 8.25 3.52 -3.10
N TYR A 171 7.31 4.34 -2.65
CA TYR A 171 6.09 3.88 -1.98
C TYR A 171 5.27 2.96 -2.87
N TRP A 172 5.03 3.35 -4.12
CA TRP A 172 4.22 2.60 -5.06
C TRP A 172 4.76 1.19 -5.29
N TYR A 173 6.04 1.07 -5.65
CA TYR A 173 6.64 -0.23 -5.98
C TYR A 173 7.08 -1.05 -4.78
N THR A 174 6.88 -0.55 -3.55
CA THR A 174 7.15 -1.30 -2.33
C THR A 174 5.88 -1.46 -1.52
N VAL A 175 5.43 -0.42 -0.83
CA VAL A 175 4.27 -0.44 0.05
C VAL A 175 2.99 -0.84 -0.67
N GLU A 176 2.77 -0.39 -1.92
CA GLU A 176 1.53 -0.70 -2.65
C GLU A 176 1.61 -1.98 -3.49
N PHE A 177 2.69 -2.15 -4.26
CA PHE A 177 2.84 -3.22 -5.25
C PHE A 177 4.13 -4.04 -5.10
N GLY A 178 4.67 -4.11 -3.89
CA GLY A 178 5.87 -4.88 -3.59
C GLY A 178 5.65 -6.39 -3.50
N LEU A 179 6.61 -7.13 -4.08
CA LEU A 179 6.75 -8.57 -3.91
C LEU A 179 8.00 -8.89 -3.09
N ILE A 180 7.99 -10.03 -2.40
CA ILE A 180 9.11 -10.52 -1.60
C ILE A 180 9.42 -11.97 -1.99
N ARG A 181 10.71 -12.33 -1.98
CA ARG A 181 11.13 -13.72 -2.12
C ARG A 181 11.14 -14.41 -0.75
N GLU A 182 10.38 -15.49 -0.60
CA GLU A 182 10.39 -16.34 0.59
C GLU A 182 10.64 -17.79 0.18
N CYS A 183 11.69 -18.41 0.73
CA CYS A 183 12.04 -19.81 0.46
C CYS A 183 12.17 -20.16 -1.04
N GLY A 184 12.56 -19.20 -1.87
CA GLY A 184 12.72 -19.36 -3.31
C GLY A 184 11.49 -18.98 -4.15
N ASP A 185 10.32 -18.88 -3.54
CA ASP A 185 9.09 -18.47 -4.20
C ASP A 185 8.83 -16.97 -4.05
N LEU A 186 7.98 -16.42 -4.92
CA LEU A 186 7.48 -15.06 -4.77
C LEU A 186 6.22 -15.02 -3.89
N ARG A 187 6.14 -14.00 -3.05
CA ARG A 187 5.02 -13.68 -2.18
C ARG A 187 4.73 -12.19 -2.22
N ILE A 188 3.56 -11.81 -1.73
CA ILE A 188 3.04 -10.44 -1.79
C ILE A 188 3.13 -9.80 -0.41
N TYR A 189 3.62 -8.57 -0.35
CA TYR A 189 3.46 -7.70 0.82
C TYR A 189 2.81 -6.35 0.49
N GLY A 190 2.77 -5.96 -0.79
CA GLY A 190 2.15 -4.71 -1.24
C GLY A 190 0.65 -4.65 -0.97
N ALA A 191 0.19 -3.57 -0.34
CA ALA A 191 -1.19 -3.39 0.11
C ALA A 191 -2.21 -3.30 -1.03
N GLY A 192 -1.88 -2.61 -2.12
CA GLY A 192 -2.68 -2.56 -3.35
C GLY A 192 -2.92 -3.96 -3.92
N ILE A 193 -1.90 -4.83 -3.86
CA ILE A 193 -2.04 -6.22 -4.27
C ILE A 193 -2.89 -7.01 -3.26
N LEU A 194 -2.57 -6.95 -1.97
CA LEU A 194 -3.25 -7.72 -0.92
C LEU A 194 -4.77 -7.45 -0.85
N SER A 195 -5.16 -6.21 -1.10
CA SER A 195 -6.56 -5.76 -1.07
C SER A 195 -7.31 -5.96 -2.40
N SER A 196 -6.63 -6.37 -3.47
CA SER A 196 -7.20 -6.62 -4.79
C SER A 196 -7.16 -8.11 -5.15
N PRO A 197 -8.32 -8.78 -5.36
CA PRO A 197 -8.34 -10.21 -5.68
C PRO A 197 -7.68 -10.50 -7.03
N GLN A 198 -7.91 -9.65 -8.04
CA GLN A 198 -7.37 -9.87 -9.38
C GLN A 198 -5.86 -9.58 -9.41
N GLU A 199 -5.40 -8.50 -8.78
CA GLU A 199 -3.97 -8.18 -8.71
C GLU A 199 -3.20 -9.27 -7.95
N THR A 200 -3.76 -9.80 -6.86
CA THR A 200 -3.15 -10.90 -6.09
C THR A 200 -2.82 -12.12 -6.95
N VAL A 201 -3.69 -12.45 -7.91
CA VAL A 201 -3.46 -13.56 -8.86
C VAL A 201 -2.51 -13.10 -9.97
N PHE A 202 -2.79 -11.96 -10.59
CA PHE A 202 -2.04 -11.45 -11.74
C PHE A 202 -0.54 -11.24 -11.43
N ALA A 203 -0.24 -10.63 -10.27
CA ALA A 203 1.12 -10.31 -9.85
C ALA A 203 2.02 -11.53 -9.71
N LEU A 204 1.48 -12.73 -9.45
CA LEU A 204 2.26 -13.95 -9.26
C LEU A 204 2.13 -14.96 -10.41
N GLU A 205 0.95 -15.07 -11.02
CA GLU A 205 0.62 -16.18 -11.91
C GLU A 205 0.58 -15.79 -13.40
N ASP A 206 0.32 -14.53 -13.73
CA ASP A 206 0.28 -14.10 -15.12
C ASP A 206 1.70 -13.98 -15.70
N ALA A 207 1.85 -14.31 -16.98
CA ALA A 207 3.13 -14.23 -17.69
C ALA A 207 3.42 -12.82 -18.22
N SER A 208 2.43 -11.92 -18.23
CA SER A 208 2.50 -10.59 -18.83
C SER A 208 3.43 -9.61 -18.12
N PRO A 209 3.42 -9.45 -16.78
CA PRO A 209 4.22 -8.42 -16.13
C PRO A 209 5.68 -8.83 -16.00
N ASN A 210 6.59 -7.87 -15.90
CA ASN A 210 7.97 -8.11 -15.47
C ASN A 210 8.03 -8.34 -13.96
N ARG A 211 8.95 -9.19 -13.52
CA ARG A 211 9.32 -9.31 -12.10
C ARG A 211 10.83 -9.15 -12.02
N ILE A 212 11.28 -8.09 -11.38
CA ILE A 212 12.70 -7.72 -11.32
C ILE A 212 13.14 -7.52 -9.88
N ALA A 213 14.41 -7.79 -9.58
CA ALA A 213 14.95 -7.58 -8.25
C ALA A 213 14.91 -6.08 -7.87
N PHE A 214 14.71 -5.80 -6.59
CA PHE A 214 14.69 -4.46 -6.05
C PHE A 214 16.05 -3.76 -6.22
N ASP A 215 16.01 -2.57 -6.83
CA ASP A 215 17.10 -1.59 -6.83
C ASP A 215 16.47 -0.20 -6.64
N VAL A 216 16.88 0.50 -5.59
CA VAL A 216 16.25 1.77 -5.19
C VAL A 216 16.38 2.85 -6.26
N LYS A 217 17.51 2.92 -6.99
CA LYS A 217 17.75 3.98 -7.98
C LYS A 217 16.95 3.70 -9.25
N ARG A 218 16.93 2.44 -9.67
CA ARG A 218 16.12 1.95 -10.80
C ARG A 218 14.64 2.20 -10.54
N LEU A 219 14.16 1.83 -9.36
CA LEU A 219 12.77 1.94 -8.95
C LEU A 219 12.32 3.40 -8.86
N MET A 220 13.12 4.27 -8.22
CA MET A 220 12.86 5.70 -8.13
C MET A 220 12.79 6.41 -9.49
N ARG A 221 13.24 5.77 -10.56
CA ARG A 221 13.22 6.25 -11.94
C ARG A 221 12.17 5.54 -12.80
N THR A 222 11.27 4.72 -12.25
CA THR A 222 10.23 4.02 -13.02
C THR A 222 8.89 4.73 -12.92
N ASN A 223 8.27 5.10 -14.03
CA ASN A 223 6.87 5.52 -14.07
C ASN A 223 5.95 4.36 -13.69
N TYR A 224 4.82 4.65 -13.06
CA TYR A 224 3.83 3.64 -12.64
C TYR A 224 2.44 3.91 -13.22
N ILE A 225 1.59 2.89 -13.17
CA ILE A 225 0.22 2.90 -13.71
C ILE A 225 -0.76 2.87 -12.54
N ILE A 226 -1.80 3.68 -12.58
CA ILE A 226 -2.78 3.82 -11.48
C ILE A 226 -4.17 3.27 -11.79
N ASP A 227 -4.44 2.95 -13.05
CA ASP A 227 -5.76 2.60 -13.58
C ASP A 227 -5.79 1.25 -14.32
N ASP A 228 -4.70 0.47 -14.25
CA ASP A 228 -4.57 -0.89 -14.78
C ASP A 228 -3.57 -1.70 -13.93
N PHE A 229 -3.44 -3.00 -14.20
CA PHE A 229 -2.46 -3.88 -13.57
C PHE A 229 -1.03 -3.38 -13.78
N GLN A 230 -0.16 -3.63 -12.80
CA GLN A 230 1.22 -3.20 -12.92
C GLN A 230 1.96 -3.99 -14.00
N GLN A 231 2.67 -3.28 -14.87
CA GLN A 231 3.49 -3.88 -15.92
C GLN A 231 4.82 -4.43 -15.39
N THR A 232 5.26 -3.96 -14.22
CA THR A 232 6.49 -4.41 -13.55
C THR A 232 6.29 -4.45 -12.04
N TYR A 233 6.70 -5.55 -11.40
CA TYR A 233 6.77 -5.67 -9.95
C TYR A 233 8.22 -5.76 -9.49
N PHE A 234 8.57 -5.04 -8.43
CA PHE A 234 9.88 -5.11 -7.80
C PHE A 234 9.86 -6.13 -6.65
N VAL A 235 10.89 -6.97 -6.61
CA VAL A 235 11.02 -8.09 -5.68
C VAL A 235 12.16 -7.81 -4.69
N ILE A 236 11.84 -7.68 -3.41
CA ILE A 236 12.83 -7.64 -2.33
C ILE A 236 13.19 -9.04 -1.87
N ASP A 237 14.41 -9.25 -1.35
CA ASP A 237 14.78 -10.52 -0.72
C ASP A 237 14.48 -10.54 0.79
N SER A 238 14.40 -9.37 1.43
CA SER A 238 13.96 -9.23 2.82
C SER A 238 13.54 -7.79 3.16
N PHE A 239 12.80 -7.61 4.25
CA PHE A 239 12.42 -6.27 4.74
C PHE A 239 13.62 -5.49 5.28
N GLU A 240 14.63 -6.16 5.82
CA GLU A 240 15.89 -5.53 6.25
C GLU A 240 16.63 -4.93 5.06
N ALA A 241 16.67 -5.62 3.91
CA ALA A 241 17.28 -5.08 2.70
C ALA A 241 16.55 -3.82 2.19
N LEU A 242 15.21 -3.79 2.31
CA LEU A 242 14.40 -2.62 1.99
C LEU A 242 14.67 -1.46 2.96
N LEU A 243 14.72 -1.73 4.27
CA LEU A 243 15.02 -0.76 5.31
C LEU A 243 16.43 -0.17 5.16
N ASP A 244 17.42 -1.02 4.93
CA ASP A 244 18.81 -0.64 4.71
C ASP A 244 18.97 0.29 3.51
N ALA A 245 18.22 0.06 2.43
CA ALA A 245 18.23 0.94 1.26
C ALA A 245 17.73 2.36 1.59
N CYS A 246 16.88 2.51 2.60
CA CYS A 246 16.35 3.80 3.04
C CYS A 246 17.28 4.52 4.02
N TYR A 247 17.97 3.78 4.89
CA TYR A 247 18.95 4.35 5.81
C TYR A 247 20.30 4.67 5.17
N LYS A 248 20.64 4.05 4.03
CA LYS A 248 21.79 4.42 3.20
C LYS A 248 21.51 5.77 2.52
N ASP A 249 21.66 6.84 3.31
CA ASP A 249 21.52 8.26 2.98
C ASP A 249 20.82 8.53 1.66
N PHE A 250 19.48 8.65 1.70
CA PHE A 250 18.68 9.11 0.57
C PHE A 250 19.24 10.39 -0.10
N GLY A 251 20.07 11.19 0.59
CA GLY A 251 20.79 12.30 -0.03
C GLY A 251 21.64 11.91 -1.22
N THR A 252 22.40 10.82 -1.09
CA THR A 252 23.24 10.31 -2.18
C THR A 252 22.35 9.76 -3.29
N VAL A 253 21.32 8.99 -2.95
CA VAL A 253 20.37 8.42 -3.92
C VAL A 253 19.69 9.52 -4.74
N TYR A 254 19.15 10.56 -4.08
CA TYR A 254 18.52 11.69 -4.76
C TYR A 254 19.50 12.42 -5.70
N SER A 255 20.75 12.60 -5.28
CA SER A 255 21.76 13.23 -6.14
C SER A 255 22.07 12.39 -7.40
N GLU A 256 21.99 11.06 -7.28
CA GLU A 256 22.27 10.14 -8.38
C GLU A 256 21.08 9.96 -9.33
N VAL A 257 19.84 10.01 -8.84
CA VAL A 257 18.65 9.92 -9.70
C VAL A 257 18.29 11.26 -10.34
N LYS A 258 18.66 12.38 -9.71
CA LYS A 258 18.31 13.71 -10.20
C LYS A 258 18.89 13.98 -11.59
N GLY A 259 18.01 14.30 -12.54
CA GLY A 259 18.38 14.62 -13.92
C GLY A 259 18.70 13.40 -14.79
N GLN A 260 18.56 12.19 -14.26
CA GLN A 260 18.62 10.97 -15.07
C GLN A 260 17.27 10.74 -15.78
N PRO A 261 17.25 10.08 -16.94
CA PRO A 261 16.00 9.76 -17.63
C PRO A 261 15.19 8.75 -16.81
N ASP A 262 13.87 8.87 -16.86
CA ASP A 262 12.97 7.89 -16.29
C ASP A 262 12.74 6.73 -17.28
N TYR A 263 12.31 5.60 -16.74
CA TYR A 263 11.88 4.41 -17.47
C TYR A 263 10.36 4.34 -17.46
N GLU A 264 9.77 3.88 -18.56
CA GLU A 264 8.34 3.57 -18.59
C GLU A 264 8.03 2.29 -17.78
N ALA A 265 6.76 2.16 -17.35
CA ALA A 265 6.33 1.11 -16.42
C ALA A 265 6.65 -0.33 -16.87
N HIS A 266 6.74 -0.56 -18.18
CA HIS A 266 7.03 -1.86 -18.77
C HIS A 266 8.49 -2.07 -19.18
N GLU A 267 9.34 -1.05 -19.11
CA GLU A 267 10.69 -1.13 -19.65
C GLU A 267 11.60 -1.98 -18.75
N LEU A 268 12.44 -2.80 -19.37
CA LEU A 268 13.59 -3.43 -18.71
C LEU A 268 14.84 -2.59 -18.98
N ALA A 269 15.60 -2.29 -17.94
CA ALA A 269 16.81 -1.49 -18.02
C ALA A 269 18.08 -2.36 -18.07
N PRO A 270 19.16 -1.89 -18.72
CA PRO A 270 20.47 -2.51 -18.56
C PRO A 270 20.89 -2.53 -17.08
N GLY A 271 21.19 -3.73 -16.57
CA GLY A 271 21.54 -3.95 -15.17
C GLY A 271 20.41 -4.51 -14.30
N ASP A 272 19.17 -4.57 -14.81
CA ASP A 272 18.08 -5.23 -14.09
C ASP A 272 18.41 -6.72 -13.89
N THR A 273 18.29 -7.17 -12.64
CA THR A 273 18.26 -8.61 -12.36
C THR A 273 16.84 -9.11 -12.59
N VAL A 274 16.59 -9.62 -13.81
CA VAL A 274 15.27 -10.06 -14.26
C VAL A 274 14.97 -11.45 -13.71
N LEU A 275 13.92 -11.56 -12.91
CA LEU A 275 13.43 -12.83 -12.34
C LEU A 275 12.41 -13.48 -13.27
N HIS A 276 11.60 -12.65 -13.92
CA HIS A 276 10.67 -13.04 -14.97
C HIS A 276 10.54 -11.91 -15.98
N LYS A 277 10.78 -12.23 -17.25
CA LYS A 277 10.57 -11.29 -18.36
C LYS A 277 9.13 -11.42 -18.84
N GLY A 278 8.37 -10.34 -18.69
CA GLY A 278 6.97 -10.27 -19.06
C GLY A 278 6.74 -10.48 -20.55
N THR A 279 5.65 -11.15 -20.91
CA THR A 279 5.21 -11.28 -22.31
C THR A 279 4.42 -10.09 -22.81
N HIS A 280 3.93 -9.25 -21.88
CA HIS A 280 3.00 -8.15 -22.09
C HIS A 280 1.66 -8.53 -22.77
N ALA A 281 1.35 -9.83 -22.87
CA ALA A 281 0.21 -10.33 -23.62
C ALA A 281 -1.15 -9.85 -23.09
N TYR A 282 -1.26 -9.49 -21.82
CA TYR A 282 -2.45 -8.84 -21.25
C TYR A 282 -2.62 -7.41 -21.81
N PHE A 283 -1.55 -6.61 -21.78
CA PHE A 283 -1.58 -5.19 -22.13
C PHE A 283 -1.73 -4.98 -23.65
N ASP A 284 -1.11 -5.84 -24.46
CA ASP A 284 -1.17 -5.73 -25.93
C ASP A 284 -2.56 -6.06 -26.51
N LYS A 285 -3.42 -6.75 -25.74
CA LYS A 285 -4.80 -7.08 -26.16
C LYS A 285 -5.78 -5.92 -25.95
N ALA A 286 -5.39 -4.89 -25.21
CA ALA A 286 -6.23 -3.74 -24.91
C ALA A 286 -6.13 -2.62 -25.96
N VAL A 287 -5.37 -2.84 -27.05
CA VAL A 287 -5.22 -1.94 -28.21
C VAL A 287 -6.07 -2.38 -29.39
#